data_AF-A0A7K1VSH2-F1
#
_entry.id   AF-A0A7K1VSH2-F1
#
_cell.length_a   1.000
_cell.length_b   1.000
_cell.length_c   1.000
_cell.angle_alpha   90.00
_cell.angle_beta   90.00
_cell.angle_gamma   90.00
#
_symmetry.space_group_name_H-M   'P 1'
#
loop_
_entity.id
_entity.type
_entity.pdbx_description
1 polymer ?
#
loop_
_entity_poly.entity_id
_entity_poly.type
_entity_poly.pdbx_seq_one_letter_code
_entity_poly.pdbx_strand_id
1 'polypeptide(L)'
;MTLREALASAFVVTEAEGGALLLRPRDGSGRAMVLDGAARAALETRSATAVADVLRAIGEARGREHVLVLHGGRITPSTDPDSVVRDTAPEAPAPTSGTWVPYD
;
A
#
# COMPACT_ATOMS: atom_id res chain seq x y z
N MET A 1 -9.26 18.27 -6.18
CA MET A 1 -8.92 17.33 -5.10
C MET A 1 -8.50 16.02 -5.74
N THR A 2 -7.26 15.61 -5.51
CA THR A 2 -6.69 14.37 -6.05
C THR A 2 -7.08 13.17 -5.18
N LEU A 3 -6.97 11.95 -5.73
CA LEU A 3 -7.18 10.72 -4.96
C LEU A 3 -6.23 10.65 -3.75
N ARG A 4 -4.98 11.07 -3.94
CA ARG A 4 -3.98 11.12 -2.88
C ARG A 4 -4.40 12.04 -1.74
N GLU A 5 -4.88 13.24 -2.05
CA GLU A 5 -5.40 14.19 -1.04
C GLU A 5 -6.62 13.61 -0.30
N ALA A 6 -7.50 12.91 -1.02
CA ALA A 6 -8.65 12.25 -0.42
C ALA A 6 -8.22 11.17 0.58
N LEU A 7 -7.30 10.30 0.17
CA LEU A 7 -6.78 9.22 1.01
C LEU A 7 -5.92 9.74 2.18
N ALA A 8 -5.23 10.87 2.02
CA ALA A 8 -4.40 11.46 3.06
C ALA A 8 -5.18 11.88 4.32
N SER A 9 -6.51 12.01 4.23
CA SER A 9 -7.37 12.26 5.39
C SER A 9 -7.41 11.09 6.38
N ALA A 10 -7.32 9.84 5.90
CA ALA A 10 -7.40 8.62 6.71
C ALA A 10 -6.07 7.85 6.76
N PHE A 11 -5.21 8.02 5.77
CA PHE A 11 -3.98 7.25 5.59
C PHE A 11 -2.74 8.15 5.50
N VAL A 12 -1.61 7.62 5.94
CA VAL A 12 -0.30 8.05 5.45
C VAL A 12 -0.13 7.38 4.09
N VAL A 13 -0.04 8.19 3.03
CA VAL A 13 0.05 7.73 1.64
C VAL A 13 1.48 7.91 1.14
N THR A 14 2.12 6.82 0.75
CA THR A 14 3.46 6.80 0.15
C THR A 14 3.37 6.30 -1.28
N GLU A 15 4.08 6.92 -2.21
CA GLU A 15 4.25 6.37 -3.57
C GLU A 15 5.12 5.12 -3.49
N ALA A 16 4.76 4.10 -4.26
CA ALA A 16 5.54 2.90 -4.43
C ALA A 16 5.90 2.74 -5.93
N GLU A 17 6.81 1.82 -6.29
CA GLU A 17 7.11 1.54 -7.71
C GLU A 17 5.84 1.20 -8.53
N GLY A 18 5.93 1.27 -9.86
CA GLY A 18 4.79 0.93 -10.73
C GLY A 18 3.57 1.85 -10.59
N GLY A 19 3.68 2.98 -9.87
CA GLY A 19 2.58 3.92 -9.64
C GLY A 19 1.58 3.48 -8.58
N ALA A 20 1.88 2.43 -7.81
CA ALA A 20 1.07 2.01 -6.67
C ALA A 20 1.18 3.00 -5.50
N LEU A 21 0.24 2.90 -4.56
CA LEU A 21 0.24 3.68 -3.32
C LEU A 21 0.28 2.76 -2.11
N LEU A 22 1.24 2.96 -1.21
CA LEU A 22 1.21 2.36 0.11
C LEU A 22 0.31 3.20 1.02
N LEU A 23 -0.69 2.55 1.61
CA LEU A 23 -1.67 3.14 2.50
C LEU A 23 -1.43 2.60 3.90
N ARG A 24 -1.00 3.47 4.81
CA ARG A 24 -0.86 3.13 6.23
C ARG A 24 -1.91 3.87 7.05
N PRO A 25 -2.77 3.17 7.82
CA PRO A 25 -3.77 3.81 8.68
C PRO A 25 -3.11 4.80 9.65
N ARG A 26 -3.64 6.03 9.74
CA ARG A 26 -3.08 7.09 10.61
C ARG A 26 -3.35 6.87 12.09
N ASP A 27 -4.45 6.22 12.39
CA ASP A 27 -4.86 5.82 13.74
C ASP A 27 -4.02 4.66 14.29
N GLY A 28 -3.08 4.12 13.50
CA GLY A 28 -2.30 2.94 13.84
C GLY A 28 -3.13 1.67 13.90
N SER A 29 -4.40 1.72 13.50
CA SER A 29 -5.29 0.58 13.53
C SER A 29 -5.16 -0.20 12.22
N GLY A 30 -4.58 -1.39 12.30
CA GLY A 30 -4.45 -2.29 11.16
C GLY A 30 -3.11 -2.21 10.44
N ARG A 31 -3.05 -2.91 9.30
CA ARG A 31 -1.83 -3.13 8.52
C ARG A 31 -1.74 -2.15 7.36
N ALA A 32 -0.51 -1.90 6.90
CA ALA A 32 -0.31 -1.20 5.65
C ALA A 32 -0.82 -2.05 4.48
N MET A 33 -1.47 -1.40 3.51
CA MET A 33 -1.96 -2.05 2.30
C MET A 33 -1.45 -1.31 1.07
N VAL A 34 -1.16 -2.06 0.01
CA VAL A 34 -0.73 -1.50 -1.28
C VAL A 34 -1.94 -1.38 -2.19
N LEU A 35 -2.26 -0.17 -2.64
CA LEU A 35 -3.21 0.06 -3.72
C LEU A 35 -2.48 -0.06 -5.05
N ASP A 36 -2.81 -1.09 -5.82
CA ASP A 36 -2.23 -1.35 -7.13
C ASP A 36 -2.38 -0.14 -8.09
N GLY A 37 -1.42 0.03 -9.01
CA GLY A 37 -1.38 1.15 -9.94
C GLY A 37 -2.59 1.22 -10.87
N ALA A 38 -3.09 0.07 -11.36
CA ALA A 38 -4.30 0.04 -12.18
C ALA A 38 -5.55 0.36 -11.36
N ALA A 39 -5.60 -0.12 -10.11
CA ALA A 39 -6.67 0.22 -9.18
C ALA A 39 -6.69 1.72 -8.84
N ARG A 40 -5.52 2.31 -8.59
CA ARG A 40 -5.33 3.75 -8.41
C ARG A 40 -5.84 4.53 -9.61
N ALA A 41 -5.38 4.21 -10.83
CA ALA A 41 -5.79 4.91 -12.04
C ALA A 41 -7.32 4.88 -12.23
N ALA A 42 -7.95 3.75 -11.88
CA ALA A 42 -9.40 3.61 -11.94
C ALA A 42 -10.17 4.35 -10.83
N LEU A 43 -9.51 4.69 -9.72
CA LEU A 43 -10.08 5.51 -8.63
C LEU A 43 -9.86 7.00 -8.85
N GLU A 44 -8.79 7.41 -9.53
CA GLU A 44 -8.53 8.80 -9.90
C GLU A 44 -9.66 9.35 -10.78
N THR A 45 -10.27 8.51 -11.62
CA THR A 45 -11.44 8.87 -12.44
C THR A 45 -12.77 8.90 -11.67
N ARG A 46 -12.81 8.39 -10.43
CA ARG A 46 -14.03 8.18 -9.60
C ARG A 46 -13.89 8.75 -8.17
N SER A 47 -13.12 9.83 -8.02
CA SER A 47 -12.55 10.31 -6.75
C SER A 47 -13.53 10.52 -5.57
N ALA A 48 -14.82 10.74 -5.81
CA ALA A 48 -15.78 11.06 -4.74
C ALA A 48 -16.06 9.91 -3.75
N THR A 49 -16.03 8.65 -4.19
CA THR A 49 -16.30 7.48 -3.31
C THR A 49 -15.05 6.67 -2.98
N ALA A 50 -13.90 7.05 -3.54
CA ALA A 50 -12.69 6.24 -3.50
C ALA A 50 -12.21 5.94 -2.07
N VAL A 51 -12.30 6.90 -1.15
CA VAL A 51 -11.88 6.71 0.26
C VAL A 51 -12.77 5.68 0.96
N ALA A 52 -14.09 5.76 0.77
CA ALA A 52 -15.03 4.81 1.37
C ALA A 52 -14.84 3.40 0.82
N ASP A 53 -14.60 3.27 -0.49
CA ASP A 53 -14.32 1.97 -1.12
C ASP A 53 -13.01 1.35 -0.63
N VAL A 54 -11.96 2.15 -0.46
CA VAL A 54 -10.68 1.69 0.09
C VAL A 54 -10.83 1.28 1.55
N LEU A 55 -11.48 2.09 2.40
CA LEU A 55 -11.72 1.74 3.81
C LEU A 55 -12.54 0.46 3.94
N ARG A 56 -13.59 0.30 3.12
CA ARG A 56 -14.40 -0.91 3.09
C ARG A 56 -13.55 -2.12 2.69
N ALA A 57 -12.74 -2.01 1.64
CA ALA A 57 -11.88 -3.11 1.22
C ALA A 57 -10.85 -3.48 2.30
N ILE A 58 -10.21 -2.49 2.96
CA ILE A 58 -9.29 -2.76 4.08
C ILE A 58 -10.00 -3.48 5.23
N GLY A 59 -11.23 -3.09 5.57
CA GLY A 59 -12.03 -3.77 6.60
C GLY A 59 -12.48 -5.18 6.20
N GLU A 60 -12.61 -5.46 4.90
CA GLU A 60 -12.92 -6.78 4.35
C GLU A 60 -11.67 -7.69 4.30
N ALA A 61 -10.47 -7.12 4.34
CA ALA A 61 -9.21 -7.85 4.19
C ALA A 61 -8.98 -8.82 5.37
N ARG A 62 -8.62 -10.07 5.06
CA ARG A 62 -8.36 -11.15 6.01
C ARG A 62 -6.98 -11.76 5.82
N GLY A 63 -6.52 -12.50 6.82
CA GLY A 63 -5.34 -13.37 6.72
C GLY A 63 -4.09 -12.65 6.21
N ARG A 64 -3.66 -12.96 4.98
CA ARG A 64 -2.41 -12.46 4.36
C ARG A 64 -2.63 -11.39 3.27
N GLU A 65 -3.86 -10.93 3.07
CA GLU A 65 -4.18 -9.95 2.01
C GLU A 65 -3.58 -8.58 2.32
N HIS A 66 -2.63 -8.12 1.50
CA HIS A 66 -1.92 -6.87 1.72
C HIS A 66 -1.95 -5.95 0.51
N VAL A 67 -2.63 -6.37 -0.57
CA VAL A 67 -2.81 -5.60 -1.79
C VAL A 67 -4.30 -5.33 -2.02
N LEU A 68 -4.62 -4.15 -2.55
CA LEU A 68 -5.93 -3.74 -3.01
C LEU A 68 -5.89 -3.64 -4.53
N VAL A 69 -6.65 -4.50 -5.20
CA VAL A 69 -6.72 -4.57 -6.67
C VAL A 69 -8.11 -4.19 -7.16
N LEU A 70 -8.22 -3.83 -8.44
CA LEU A 70 -9.52 -3.63 -9.08
C LEU A 70 -9.99 -4.95 -9.69
N HIS A 71 -11.06 -5.52 -9.14
CA HIS A 71 -11.68 -6.73 -9.67
C HIS A 71 -13.15 -6.44 -9.98
N GLY A 72 -13.56 -6.60 -11.24
CA GLY A 72 -14.96 -6.37 -11.66
C GLY A 72 -15.49 -4.96 -11.34
N GLY A 73 -14.61 -3.94 -11.33
CA GLY A 73 -14.97 -2.56 -11.00
C GLY A 73 -14.97 -2.21 -9.51
N ARG A 74 -14.68 -3.17 -8.63
CA ARG A 74 -14.63 -3.04 -7.16
C ARG A 74 -13.20 -3.19 -6.65
N ILE A 75 -12.83 -2.34 -5.68
CA ILE A 75 -11.59 -2.51 -4.92
C ILE A 75 -11.73 -3.71 -4.00
N THR A 76 -10.83 -4.68 -4.14
CA THR A 76 -10.88 -5.98 -3.47
C THR A 76 -9.52 -6.30 -2.87
N PRO A 77 -9.47 -6.79 -1.61
CA PRO A 77 -8.24 -7.32 -1.03
C PRO A 77 -7.71 -8.52 -1.81
N SER A 78 -6.39 -8.62 -1.91
CA SER A 78 -5.70 -9.70 -2.61
C SER A 78 -4.41 -10.08 -1.90
N THR A 79 -4.04 -11.35 -2.06
CA THR A 79 -2.73 -11.90 -1.69
C THR A 79 -1.75 -11.95 -2.87
N ASP A 80 -2.19 -11.55 -4.06
CA ASP A 80 -1.44 -11.73 -5.31
C ASP A 80 -0.10 -10.98 -5.28
N PRO A 81 1.04 -11.69 -5.28
CA PRO A 81 2.36 -11.08 -5.23
C PRO A 81 2.75 -10.37 -6.53
N ASP A 82 2.13 -10.70 -7.68
CA ASP A 82 2.41 -10.02 -8.95
C ASP A 82 1.77 -8.62 -9.00
N SER A 83 0.83 -8.36 -8.09
CA SER A 83 0.30 -7.01 -7.81
C SER A 83 1.13 -6.25 -6.76
N VAL A 84 2.18 -6.88 -6.18
CA VAL A 84 3.00 -6.29 -5.12
C VAL A 84 4.19 -5.56 -5.72
N VAL A 85 4.10 -4.25 -5.59
CA VAL A 85 5.23 -3.35 -5.64
C VAL A 85 6.07 -3.54 -4.38
N ARG A 86 7.36 -3.84 -4.55
CA ARG A 86 8.29 -4.02 -3.42
C ARG A 86 8.48 -2.70 -2.69
N ASP A 87 8.23 -2.75 -1.38
CA ASP A 87 8.51 -1.68 -0.42
C ASP A 87 10.02 -1.37 -0.47
N THR A 88 10.39 -0.18 -0.96
CA THR A 88 11.73 0.37 -0.79
C THR A 88 11.74 1.35 0.38
N ALA A 89 11.27 0.91 1.55
CA ALA A 89 11.78 1.47 2.79
C ALA A 89 13.24 1.01 2.94
N PRO A 90 14.22 1.90 3.19
CA PRO A 90 15.55 1.43 3.53
C PRO A 90 15.44 0.61 4.81
N GLU A 91 15.82 -0.67 4.75
CA GLU A 91 16.07 -1.46 5.96
C GLU A 91 17.07 -0.66 6.79
N ALA A 92 16.63 -0.18 7.96
CA ALA A 92 17.57 0.34 8.93
C ALA A 92 18.60 -0.77 9.20
N PRO A 93 19.92 -0.51 9.06
CA PRO A 93 20.90 -1.55 9.29
C PRO A 93 20.74 -2.05 10.73
N ALA A 94 20.52 -3.35 10.88
CA ALA A 94 20.54 -3.99 12.18
C ALA A 94 21.89 -3.70 12.86
N PRO A 95 21.92 -3.21 14.11
CA PRO A 95 23.17 -3.02 14.82
C PRO A 95 23.65 -4.39 15.30
N THR A 96 24.45 -5.08 14.50
CA THR A 96 25.22 -6.22 14.99
C THR A 96 26.68 -6.04 14.67
N SER A 97 27.42 -5.78 15.74
CA SER A 97 28.86 -5.92 15.87
C SER A 97 29.37 -7.17 15.16
N GLY A 98 30.00 -6.98 14.00
CA GLY A 98 30.75 -8.02 13.30
C GLY A 98 32.10 -7.42 12.92
N THR A 99 33.17 -7.98 13.46
CA THR A 99 34.55 -7.56 13.19
C THR A 99 34.91 -7.82 11.73
N TRP A 100 35.40 -6.79 11.03
CA TRP A 100 35.92 -6.92 9.66
C TRP A 100 37.30 -7.57 9.68
N VAL A 101 37.49 -8.58 8.82
CA VAL A 101 38.80 -9.20 8.57
C VAL A 101 39.27 -8.77 7.17
N PRO A 102 40.51 -8.28 7.01
CA PRO A 102 41.04 -7.94 5.69
C PRO A 102 41.28 -9.20 4.85
N TYR A 103 41.04 -9.08 3.55
CA TYR A 103 41.37 -10.08 2.54
C TYR A 103 42.85 -9.93 2.15
N ASP A 104 43.60 -11.02 2.20
CA ASP A 104 45.02 -11.12 1.80
C ASP A 104 45.19 -10.99 0.27
#